data_AF-A0A821ICM0-F1
#
_entry.id   AF-A0A821ICM0-F1
#
_cell.length_a   1.000
_cell.length_b   1.000
_cell.length_c   1.000
_cell.angle_alpha   90.00
_cell.angle_beta   90.00
_cell.angle_gamma   90.00
#
_symmetry.space_group_name_H-M   'P 1'
#
loop_
_entity.id
_entity.type
_entity.pdbx_description
1 polymer ?
#
loop_
_entity_poly.entity_id
_entity_poly.type
_entity_poly.pdbx_seq_one_letter_code
_entity_poly.pdbx_strand_id
1 'polypeptide(L)'
;MTLKLNSTEQLFDYEILQLFPFTPETKRMGIIVRDENTNEIIFYLKGADTVMQNIVQYNDWLQEESSNMAREGLRTLVIAKKLLTQEKYQEFEQKITKARLQTINRSRYVREVIETLECDMELLGVTGVEDKLQVDVRQTLESLHNSGIKIWMLTGDKLETATCIAKSSKLIRRNDDIYIMKQVATREECLQELNIFKRKID
;
A
#
# COMPACT_ATOMS: atom_id res chain seq x y z
N MET A 1 -2.06 -6.96 24.70
CA MET A 1 -1.46 -5.69 24.23
C MET A 1 -2.28 -4.57 24.84
N THR A 2 -1.67 -3.73 25.66
CA THR A 2 -2.38 -2.62 26.31
C THR A 2 -2.12 -1.32 25.55
N LEU A 3 -3.19 -0.64 25.15
CA LEU A 3 -3.17 0.68 24.55
C LEU A 3 -3.62 1.71 25.58
N LYS A 4 -2.92 2.84 25.65
CA LYS A 4 -3.29 3.96 26.51
C LYS A 4 -3.73 5.13 25.64
N LEU A 5 -4.94 5.64 25.87
CA LEU A 5 -5.42 6.83 25.22
C LEU A 5 -4.94 8.07 25.99
N ASN A 6 -3.91 8.75 25.48
CA ASN A 6 -3.25 9.86 26.17
C ASN A 6 -4.17 11.03 26.55
N SER A 7 -5.29 11.23 25.85
CA SER A 7 -6.23 12.32 26.15
C SER A 7 -7.08 12.05 27.40
N THR A 8 -7.36 10.78 27.71
CA THR A 8 -8.22 10.37 28.83
C THR A 8 -7.50 9.52 29.87
N GLU A 9 -6.24 9.16 29.63
CA GLU A 9 -5.45 8.21 30.41
C GLU A 9 -6.08 6.81 30.49
N GLN A 10 -7.12 6.54 29.70
CA GLN A 10 -7.84 5.27 29.70
C GLN A 10 -7.00 4.17 29.06
N LEU A 11 -7.02 2.99 29.69
CA LEU A 11 -6.36 1.79 29.20
C LEU A 11 -7.36 0.90 28.46
N PHE A 12 -6.91 0.33 27.35
CA PHE A 12 -7.64 -0.63 26.53
C PHE A 12 -6.76 -1.85 26.32
N ASP A 13 -7.24 -3.01 26.76
CA ASP A 13 -6.53 -4.26 26.66
C ASP A 13 -7.05 -5.07 25.47
N TYR A 14 -6.13 -5.48 24.60
CA TYR A 14 -6.41 -6.25 23.39
C TYR A 14 -5.59 -7.52 23.32
N GLU A 15 -6.23 -8.64 23.03
CA GLU A 15 -5.58 -9.89 22.67
C GLU A 15 -5.37 -9.93 21.15
N ILE A 16 -4.14 -10.18 20.68
CA ILE A 16 -3.88 -10.40 19.25
C ILE A 16 -4.15 -11.86 18.94
N LEU A 17 -5.25 -12.12 18.23
CA LEU A 17 -5.69 -13.46 17.87
C LEU A 17 -4.99 -13.99 16.61
N GLN A 18 -4.78 -13.14 15.60
CA GLN A 18 -4.06 -13.50 14.38
C GLN A 18 -3.28 -12.30 13.83
N LEU A 19 -2.16 -12.60 13.17
CA LEU A 19 -1.33 -11.64 12.48
C LEU A 19 -1.18 -12.06 11.01
N PHE A 20 -1.41 -11.12 10.10
CA PHE A 20 -1.21 -11.28 8.66
C PHE A 20 -0.12 -10.31 8.21
N PRO A 21 1.13 -10.76 8.11
CA PRO A 21 2.26 -9.92 7.72
C PRO A 21 2.06 -9.29 6.34
N PHE A 22 2.74 -8.17 6.13
CA PHE A 22 2.83 -7.55 4.82
C PHE A 22 3.58 -8.47 3.84
N THR A 23 3.06 -8.56 2.61
CA THR A 23 3.80 -9.16 1.49
C THR A 23 3.75 -8.22 0.28
N PRO A 24 4.83 -8.12 -0.51
CA PRO A 24 4.82 -7.33 -1.74
C PRO A 24 3.72 -7.72 -2.73
N GLU A 25 3.34 -9.00 -2.74
CA GLU A 25 2.32 -9.56 -3.62
C GLU A 25 0.91 -9.08 -3.23
N THR A 26 0.61 -9.03 -1.93
CA THR A 26 -0.71 -8.61 -1.42
C THR A 26 -0.82 -7.11 -1.20
N LYS A 27 0.32 -6.42 -1.00
CA LYS A 27 0.43 -4.98 -0.69
C LYS A 27 -0.46 -4.52 0.50
N ARG A 28 -0.72 -5.43 1.43
CA ARG A 28 -1.55 -5.21 2.61
C ARG A 28 -1.10 -6.10 3.77
N MET A 29 -1.46 -5.70 4.97
CA MET A 29 -1.25 -6.47 6.21
C MET A 29 -2.42 -6.23 7.16
N GLY A 30 -2.68 -7.19 8.03
CA GLY A 30 -3.82 -7.11 8.94
C GLY A 30 -3.59 -7.85 10.25
N ILE A 31 -4.50 -7.63 11.18
CA ILE A 31 -4.52 -8.31 12.49
C ILE A 31 -5.97 -8.59 12.87
N ILE A 32 -6.20 -9.71 13.54
CA ILE A 32 -7.45 -9.94 14.27
C ILE A 32 -7.14 -9.72 15.73
N VAL A 33 -7.91 -8.86 16.38
CA VAL A 33 -7.80 -8.57 17.81
C VAL A 33 -9.12 -8.86 18.50
N ARG A 34 -9.04 -9.20 19.79
CA ARG A 34 -10.18 -9.22 20.71
C ARG A 34 -10.01 -8.11 21.72
N ASP A 35 -11.01 -7.27 21.88
CA ASP A 35 -11.09 -6.34 23.00
C ASP A 35 -11.39 -7.13 24.28
N GLU A 36 -10.51 -7.07 25.29
CA GLU A 36 -10.68 -7.85 26.53
C GLU A 36 -11.81 -7.31 27.41
N ASN A 37 -12.24 -6.06 27.21
CA ASN A 37 -13.34 -5.47 27.97
C ASN A 37 -14.70 -5.80 27.36
N THR A 38 -14.83 -5.71 26.03
CA THR A 38 -16.12 -5.93 25.33
C THR A 38 -16.27 -7.34 24.79
N ASN A 39 -15.19 -8.13 24.73
CA ASN A 39 -15.09 -9.39 24.01
C ASN A 39 -15.35 -9.30 22.49
N GLU A 40 -15.39 -8.10 21.92
CA GLU A 40 -15.57 -7.93 20.48
C GLU A 40 -14.33 -8.36 19.72
N ILE A 41 -14.53 -9.09 18.61
CA ILE A 41 -13.46 -9.51 17.70
C ILE A 41 -13.50 -8.63 16.47
N ILE A 42 -12.38 -7.96 16.20
CA ILE A 42 -12.24 -7.02 15.08
C ILE A 42 -11.07 -7.45 14.21
N PHE A 43 -11.33 -7.60 12.92
CA PHE A 43 -10.30 -7.72 11.90
C PHE A 43 -9.95 -6.33 11.36
N TYR A 44 -8.71 -5.90 11.59
CA TYR A 44 -8.15 -4.69 11.00
C TYR A 44 -7.25 -5.02 9.82
N LEU A 45 -7.35 -4.22 8.76
CA LEU A 45 -6.53 -4.36 7.57
C LEU A 45 -6.02 -2.98 7.15
N LYS A 46 -4.74 -2.90 6.82
CA LYS A 46 -4.14 -1.73 6.18
C LYS A 46 -3.39 -2.13 4.91
N GLY A 47 -3.50 -1.32 3.86
CA GLY A 47 -2.83 -1.62 2.60
C GLY A 47 -2.81 -0.46 1.62
N ALA A 48 -2.19 -0.71 0.47
CA ALA A 48 -2.20 0.22 -0.65
C ALA A 48 -3.64 0.46 -1.13
N ASP A 49 -3.96 1.70 -1.47
CA ASP A 49 -5.27 2.10 -1.97
C ASP A 49 -5.74 1.30 -3.20
N THR A 50 -4.84 1.01 -4.14
CA THR A 50 -5.13 0.19 -5.32
C THR A 50 -5.58 -1.23 -5.02
N VAL A 51 -5.25 -1.75 -3.83
CA VAL A 51 -5.71 -3.06 -3.36
C VAL A 51 -6.94 -2.92 -2.49
N MET A 52 -6.91 -1.97 -1.55
CA MET A 52 -7.95 -1.80 -0.55
C MET A 52 -9.27 -1.32 -1.14
N GLN A 53 -9.27 -0.56 -2.25
CA GLN A 53 -10.49 -0.11 -2.95
C GLN A 53 -11.44 -1.27 -3.33
N ASN A 54 -10.91 -2.46 -3.61
CA ASN A 54 -11.71 -3.65 -3.94
C ASN A 54 -12.10 -4.49 -2.72
N ILE A 55 -11.56 -4.18 -1.54
CA ILE A 55 -11.78 -4.93 -0.28
C ILE A 55 -12.78 -4.21 0.61
N VAL A 56 -12.75 -2.88 0.61
CA VAL A 56 -13.68 -2.06 1.38
C VAL A 56 -15.01 -1.90 0.64
N GLN A 57 -16.04 -1.55 1.39
CA GLN A 57 -17.31 -1.11 0.83
C GLN A 57 -17.09 0.09 -0.10
N TYR A 58 -17.80 0.10 -1.23
CA TYR A 58 -17.68 1.15 -2.24
C TYR A 58 -17.83 2.55 -1.64
N ASN A 59 -16.86 3.42 -1.93
CA ASN A 59 -16.83 4.78 -1.42
C ASN A 59 -16.10 5.70 -2.42
N ASP A 60 -16.84 6.58 -3.09
CA ASP A 60 -16.29 7.55 -4.07
C ASP A 60 -15.18 8.43 -3.48
N TRP A 61 -15.34 8.83 -2.22
CA TRP A 61 -14.39 9.71 -1.54
C TRP A 61 -13.00 9.07 -1.39
N LEU A 62 -12.93 7.74 -1.22
CA LEU A 62 -11.65 7.04 -1.06
C LEU A 62 -10.74 7.23 -2.27
N GLN A 63 -11.31 7.10 -3.47
CA GLN A 63 -10.54 7.20 -4.71
C GLN A 63 -10.08 8.63 -4.96
N GLU A 64 -10.95 9.60 -4.74
CA GLU A 64 -10.62 11.02 -4.89
C GLU A 64 -9.53 11.45 -3.91
N GLU A 65 -9.71 11.16 -2.62
CA GLU A 65 -8.79 11.62 -1.58
C GLU A 65 -7.41 10.95 -1.70
N SER A 66 -7.37 9.65 -2.00
CA SER A 66 -6.09 8.96 -2.23
C SER A 66 -5.35 9.54 -3.45
N SER A 67 -6.08 9.98 -4.47
CA SER A 67 -5.50 10.63 -5.66
C SER A 67 -5.02 12.05 -5.36
N ASN A 68 -5.69 12.79 -4.47
CA ASN A 68 -5.24 14.10 -3.99
C ASN A 68 -3.93 13.98 -3.23
N MET A 69 -3.87 13.10 -2.25
CA MET A 69 -2.65 12.84 -1.46
C MET A 69 -1.46 12.39 -2.30
N ALA A 70 -1.69 11.51 -3.30
CA ALA A 70 -0.63 11.07 -4.20
C ALA A 70 -0.07 12.22 -5.06
N ARG A 71 -0.92 13.17 -5.48
CA ARG A 71 -0.50 14.38 -6.21
C ARG A 71 0.33 15.32 -5.35
N GLU A 72 0.12 15.31 -4.04
CA GLU A 72 0.97 16.01 -3.06
C GLU A 72 2.28 15.26 -2.77
N GLY A 73 2.47 14.06 -3.33
CA GLY A 73 3.65 13.23 -3.11
C GLY A 73 3.62 12.40 -1.84
N LEU A 74 2.45 12.30 -1.19
CA LEU A 74 2.27 11.48 0.00
C LEU A 74 2.05 10.01 -0.40
N ARG A 75 2.61 9.10 0.40
CA ARG A 75 2.34 7.67 0.27
C ARG A 75 1.03 7.33 0.98
N THR A 76 0.05 6.86 0.23
CA THR A 76 -1.28 6.57 0.77
C THR A 76 -1.36 5.16 1.36
N LEU A 77 -1.97 5.03 2.54
CA LEU A 77 -2.39 3.76 3.12
C LEU A 77 -3.84 3.86 3.57
N VAL A 78 -4.64 2.88 3.15
CA VAL A 78 -6.05 2.77 3.52
C VAL A 78 -6.18 1.83 4.70
N ILE A 79 -6.99 2.20 5.68
CA ILE A 79 -7.25 1.42 6.89
C ILE A 79 -8.73 1.07 6.91
N ALA A 80 -9.02 -0.20 7.16
CA ALA A 80 -10.38 -0.73 7.23
C ALA A 80 -10.52 -1.69 8.41
N LYS A 81 -11.77 -1.91 8.84
CA LYS A 81 -12.12 -2.90 9.84
C LYS A 81 -13.29 -3.78 9.41
N LYS A 82 -13.43 -4.92 10.07
CA LYS A 82 -14.60 -5.79 9.97
C LYS A 82 -14.84 -6.45 11.31
N LEU A 83 -16.04 -6.28 11.87
CA LEU A 83 -16.45 -7.02 13.07
C LEU A 83 -16.67 -8.49 12.72
N LEU A 84 -16.17 -9.37 13.56
CA LEU A 84 -16.36 -10.82 13.47
C LEU A 84 -17.17 -11.29 14.66
N THR A 85 -18.19 -12.11 14.41
CA THR A 85 -18.83 -12.86 15.50
C THR A 85 -17.89 -13.97 15.96
N GLN A 86 -18.12 -14.45 17.18
CA GLN A 86 -17.33 -15.54 17.75
C GLN A 86 -17.36 -16.79 16.85
N GLU A 87 -18.52 -17.12 16.27
CA GLU A 87 -18.70 -18.27 15.38
C GLU A 87 -17.90 -18.10 14.09
N LYS A 88 -17.97 -16.91 13.46
CA LYS A 88 -17.20 -16.61 12.24
C LYS A 88 -15.71 -16.69 12.48
N TYR A 89 -15.23 -16.19 13.63
CA TYR A 89 -13.83 -16.28 14.00
C TYR A 89 -13.39 -17.74 14.21
N GLN A 90 -14.19 -18.54 14.92
CA GLN A 90 -13.89 -19.97 15.13
C GLN A 90 -13.85 -20.76 13.81
N GLU A 91 -14.80 -20.51 12.91
CA GLU A 91 -14.81 -21.13 11.58
C GLU A 91 -13.55 -20.76 10.78
N PHE A 92 -13.18 -19.48 10.80
CA PHE A 92 -11.94 -19.01 10.18
C PHE A 92 -10.69 -19.68 10.79
N GLU A 93 -10.62 -19.76 12.12
CA GLU A 93 -9.51 -20.36 12.87
C GLU A 93 -9.33 -21.84 12.52
N GLN A 94 -10.41 -22.60 12.44
CA GLN A 94 -10.38 -24.00 11.99
C GLN A 94 -9.87 -24.12 10.55
N LYS A 95 -10.37 -23.28 9.64
CA LYS A 95 -9.97 -23.28 8.21
C LYS A 95 -8.50 -22.91 8.05
N ILE A 96 -8.02 -21.86 8.72
CA ILE A 96 -6.63 -21.40 8.58
C ILE A 96 -5.65 -22.39 9.19
N THR A 97 -6.01 -23.02 10.32
CA THR A 97 -5.20 -24.08 10.94
C THR A 97 -5.09 -25.28 10.00
N LYS A 98 -6.21 -25.73 9.41
CA LYS A 98 -6.21 -26.80 8.40
C LYS A 98 -5.38 -26.46 7.17
N ALA A 99 -5.43 -25.21 6.69
CA ALA A 99 -4.63 -24.73 5.57
C ALA A 99 -3.12 -24.72 5.90
N ARG A 100 -2.74 -24.30 7.11
CA ARG A 100 -1.35 -24.30 7.59
C ARG A 100 -0.75 -25.70 7.72
N LEU A 101 -1.57 -26.72 7.97
CA LEU A 101 -1.16 -28.12 8.06
C LEU A 101 -0.99 -28.81 6.69
N GLN A 102 -1.35 -28.16 5.58
CA GLN A 102 -1.15 -28.74 4.24
C GLN A 102 0.34 -28.83 3.88
N THR A 103 0.76 -29.97 3.34
CA THR A 103 2.14 -30.18 2.87
C THR A 103 2.36 -29.60 1.47
N ILE A 104 1.34 -29.65 0.60
CA ILE A 104 1.39 -29.20 -0.79
C ILE A 104 0.52 -27.95 -0.93
N ASN A 105 1.01 -26.94 -1.66
CA ASN A 105 0.28 -25.68 -1.93
C ASN A 105 -0.19 -24.93 -0.67
N ARG A 106 0.51 -25.10 0.46
CA ARG A 106 0.19 -24.45 1.75
C ARG A 106 -0.07 -22.95 1.63
N SER A 107 0.81 -22.23 0.95
CA SER A 107 0.71 -20.77 0.77
C SER A 107 -0.58 -20.36 0.05
N ARG A 108 -0.99 -21.13 -0.96
CA ARG A 108 -2.23 -20.90 -1.71
C ARG A 108 -3.45 -21.07 -0.81
N TYR A 109 -3.56 -22.19 -0.09
CA TYR A 109 -4.71 -22.43 0.79
C TYR A 109 -4.81 -21.41 1.92
N VAL A 110 -3.67 -21.04 2.52
CA VAL A 110 -3.64 -20.00 3.56
C VAL A 110 -4.17 -18.68 2.99
N ARG A 111 -3.73 -18.29 1.78
CA ARG A 111 -4.21 -17.08 1.12
C ARG A 111 -5.71 -17.13 0.83
N GLU A 112 -6.22 -18.23 0.26
CA GLU A 112 -7.65 -18.38 -0.05
C GLU A 112 -8.52 -18.24 1.21
N VAL A 113 -8.07 -18.77 2.36
CA VAL A 113 -8.79 -18.61 3.63
C VAL A 113 -8.75 -17.15 4.12
N ILE A 114 -7.60 -16.46 4.02
CA ILE A 114 -7.48 -15.05 4.44
C ILE A 114 -8.39 -14.16 3.58
N GLU A 115 -8.42 -14.38 2.27
CA GLU A 115 -9.25 -13.62 1.32
C GLU A 115 -10.75 -13.71 1.65
N THR A 116 -11.21 -14.78 2.32
CA THR A 116 -12.62 -14.86 2.79
C THR A 116 -13.01 -13.80 3.83
N LEU A 117 -12.04 -13.24 4.56
CA LEU A 117 -12.29 -12.14 5.49
C LEU A 117 -12.23 -10.77 4.80
N GLU A 118 -11.45 -10.67 3.72
CA GLU A 118 -11.13 -9.43 2.99
C GLU A 118 -12.19 -9.06 1.95
N CYS A 119 -13.44 -8.96 2.39
CA CYS A 119 -14.56 -8.52 1.58
C CYS A 119 -15.50 -7.61 2.39
N ASP A 120 -16.10 -6.61 1.75
CA ASP A 120 -17.08 -5.68 2.33
C ASP A 120 -16.62 -5.06 3.66
N MET A 121 -15.33 -4.73 3.77
CA MET A 121 -14.79 -4.12 4.99
C MET A 121 -15.24 -2.66 5.14
N GLU A 122 -15.45 -2.22 6.38
CA GLU A 122 -15.76 -0.83 6.70
C GLU A 122 -14.50 0.02 6.58
N LEU A 123 -14.54 1.03 5.71
CA LEU A 123 -13.47 2.01 5.57
C LEU A 123 -13.39 2.88 6.83
N LEU A 124 -12.22 2.91 7.47
CA LEU A 124 -11.96 3.77 8.63
C LEU A 124 -11.27 5.08 8.24
N GLY A 125 -10.42 5.05 7.23
CA GLY A 125 -9.77 6.25 6.73
C GLY A 125 -8.58 5.97 5.83
N VAL A 126 -7.98 7.07 5.37
CA VAL A 126 -6.76 7.10 4.57
C VAL A 126 -5.70 7.89 5.33
N THR A 127 -4.47 7.42 5.27
CA THR A 127 -3.31 8.13 5.79
C THR A 127 -2.37 8.47 4.65
N GLY A 128 -1.81 9.68 4.67
CA GLY A 128 -0.77 10.12 3.76
C GLY A 128 0.52 10.27 4.54
N VAL A 129 1.53 9.48 4.18
CA VAL A 129 2.85 9.51 4.82
C VAL A 129 3.81 10.21 3.89
N GLU A 130 4.41 11.31 4.36
CA GLU A 130 5.48 11.98 3.64
C GLU A 130 6.75 11.12 3.70
N ASP A 131 7.30 10.79 2.53
CA ASP A 131 8.62 10.16 2.44
C ASP A 131 9.70 11.24 2.39
N LYS A 132 10.27 11.55 3.55
CA LYS A 132 11.31 12.56 3.65
C LYS A 132 12.59 12.06 3.02
N LEU A 133 13.12 12.87 2.10
CA LEU A 133 14.44 12.63 1.55
C LEU A 133 15.48 12.57 2.66
N GLN A 134 16.44 11.66 2.52
CA GLN A 134 17.60 11.62 3.40
C GLN A 134 18.40 12.93 3.30
N VAL A 135 19.16 13.20 4.35
CA VAL A 135 20.08 14.35 4.41
C VAL A 135 21.05 14.28 3.22
N ASP A 136 21.35 15.43 2.63
CA ASP A 136 22.31 15.60 1.52
C ASP A 136 22.01 14.88 0.20
N VAL A 137 20.85 14.24 0.03
CA VAL A 137 20.46 13.60 -1.25
C VAL A 137 20.54 14.59 -2.41
N ARG A 138 20.04 15.80 -2.23
CA ARG A 138 20.06 16.84 -3.28
C ARG A 138 21.48 17.21 -3.70
N GLN A 139 22.35 17.50 -2.72
CA GLN A 139 23.74 17.90 -2.98
C GLN A 139 24.54 16.76 -3.63
N THR A 140 24.28 15.52 -3.20
CA THR A 140 24.92 14.32 -3.76
C THR A 140 24.51 14.12 -5.22
N LEU A 141 23.21 14.18 -5.52
CA LEU A 141 22.70 14.04 -6.89
C LEU A 141 23.23 15.13 -7.82
N GLU A 142 23.28 16.39 -7.36
CA GLU A 142 23.87 17.50 -8.11
C GLU A 142 25.37 17.26 -8.41
N SER A 143 26.14 16.78 -7.43
CA SER A 143 27.57 16.51 -7.59
C SER A 143 27.82 15.38 -8.59
N LEU A 144 27.04 14.30 -8.50
CA LEU A 144 27.11 13.18 -9.45
C LEU A 144 26.75 13.63 -10.87
N HIS A 145 25.69 14.44 -11.02
CA HIS A 145 25.31 14.99 -12.31
C HIS A 145 26.41 15.88 -12.92
N ASN A 146 27.02 16.76 -12.11
CA ASN A 146 28.12 17.63 -12.54
C ASN A 146 29.38 16.83 -12.94
N SER A 147 29.58 15.63 -12.39
CA SER A 147 30.64 14.71 -12.83
C SER A 147 30.31 13.92 -14.10
N GLY A 148 29.14 14.14 -14.72
CA GLY A 148 28.71 13.45 -15.94
C GLY A 148 28.11 12.06 -15.68
N ILE A 149 27.79 11.72 -14.43
CA ILE A 149 27.16 10.42 -14.09
C ILE A 149 25.66 10.50 -14.38
N LYS A 150 25.16 9.53 -15.15
CA LYS A 150 23.71 9.37 -15.42
C LYS A 150 23.06 8.58 -14.29
N ILE A 151 22.00 9.12 -13.71
CA ILE A 151 21.33 8.57 -12.52
C ILE A 151 19.93 8.11 -12.92
N TRP A 152 19.55 6.91 -12.49
CA TRP A 152 18.26 6.28 -12.79
C TRP A 152 17.57 5.95 -11.48
N MET A 153 16.29 6.31 -11.36
CA MET A 153 15.45 5.95 -10.21
C MET A 153 14.57 4.76 -10.59
N LEU A 154 14.72 3.66 -9.86
CA LEU A 154 13.87 2.48 -9.96
C LEU A 154 13.02 2.41 -8.69
N THR A 155 11.71 2.56 -8.82
CA THR A 155 10.77 2.51 -7.69
C THR A 155 9.53 1.70 -8.05
N GLY A 156 8.92 1.07 -7.04
CA GLY A 156 7.64 0.38 -7.14
C GLY A 156 6.44 1.25 -6.73
N ASP A 157 6.67 2.53 -6.47
CA ASP A 157 5.61 3.50 -6.18
C ASP A 157 4.84 3.92 -7.44
N LYS A 158 3.72 4.60 -7.20
CA LYS A 158 2.91 5.19 -8.28
C LYS A 158 3.71 6.25 -9.02
N LEU A 159 3.31 6.48 -10.27
CA LEU A 159 3.93 7.47 -11.14
C LEU A 159 3.92 8.88 -10.51
N GLU A 160 2.83 9.24 -9.85
CA GLU A 160 2.65 10.55 -9.21
C GLU A 160 3.65 10.73 -8.05
N THR A 161 3.72 9.75 -7.14
CA THR A 161 4.65 9.77 -6.01
C THR A 161 6.10 9.76 -6.50
N ALA A 162 6.44 8.89 -7.48
CA ALA A 162 7.77 8.83 -8.07
C ALA A 162 8.18 10.16 -8.71
N THR A 163 7.25 10.81 -9.42
CA THR A 163 7.46 12.13 -10.03
C THR A 163 7.69 13.20 -8.96
N CYS A 164 6.92 13.17 -7.87
CA CYS A 164 7.11 14.09 -6.73
C CYS A 164 8.48 13.91 -6.08
N ILE A 165 8.92 12.67 -5.83
CA ILE A 165 10.25 12.36 -5.27
C ILE A 165 11.37 12.77 -6.23
N ALA A 166 11.23 12.50 -7.54
CA ALA A 166 12.21 12.89 -8.54
C ALA A 166 12.38 14.42 -8.62
N LYS A 167 11.28 15.17 -8.54
CA LYS A 167 11.30 16.64 -8.49
C LYS A 167 11.83 17.18 -7.16
N SER A 168 11.45 16.58 -6.04
CA SER A 168 11.87 17.04 -4.70
C SER A 168 13.35 16.76 -4.43
N SER A 169 13.90 15.68 -5.00
CA SER A 169 15.32 15.30 -4.94
C SER A 169 16.20 16.06 -5.94
N LYS A 170 15.60 16.85 -6.85
CA LYS A 170 16.26 17.47 -8.01
C LYS A 170 16.92 16.48 -8.97
N LEU A 171 16.49 15.21 -8.96
CA LEU A 171 16.85 14.26 -10.02
C LEU A 171 16.31 14.74 -11.38
N ILE A 172 15.10 15.30 -11.36
CA ILE A 172 14.46 15.96 -12.49
C ILE A 172 14.20 17.42 -12.09
N ARG A 173 14.48 18.39 -12.98
CA ARG A 173 14.21 19.80 -12.68
C ARG A 173 12.69 20.02 -12.72
N ARG A 174 12.22 21.02 -11.97
CA ARG A 174 10.77 21.30 -11.87
C ARG A 174 10.09 21.57 -13.22
N ASN A 175 10.83 22.12 -14.17
CA ASN A 175 10.36 22.51 -15.50
C ASN A 175 10.75 21.52 -16.61
N ASP A 176 11.41 20.40 -16.26
CA ASP A 176 11.72 19.40 -17.28
C ASP A 176 10.43 18.68 -17.70
N ASP A 177 10.26 18.51 -19.00
CA ASP A 177 9.17 17.71 -19.55
C ASP A 177 9.39 16.24 -19.23
N ILE A 178 8.35 15.61 -18.66
CA ILE A 178 8.37 14.18 -18.32
C ILE A 178 7.65 13.43 -19.44
N TYR A 179 8.38 12.53 -20.10
CA TYR A 179 7.77 11.58 -21.04
C TYR A 179 7.30 10.34 -20.28
N ILE A 180 6.00 10.09 -20.31
CA ILE A 180 5.39 8.89 -19.72
C ILE A 180 5.16 7.89 -20.84
N MET A 181 5.91 6.78 -20.82
CA MET A 181 5.66 5.66 -21.72
C MET A 181 4.37 4.96 -21.34
N LYS A 182 3.45 4.81 -22.30
CA LYS A 182 2.21 4.08 -22.07
C LYS A 182 2.47 2.58 -21.93
N GLN A 183 1.57 1.91 -21.23
CA GLN A 183 1.58 0.45 -21.18
C GLN A 183 1.28 -0.10 -22.57
N VAL A 184 2.13 -0.98 -23.07
CA VAL A 184 2.03 -1.62 -24.40
C VAL A 184 1.95 -3.13 -24.22
N ALA A 185 1.09 -3.78 -25.00
CA ALA A 185 0.87 -5.22 -24.97
C ALA A 185 1.64 -5.95 -26.07
N THR A 186 1.91 -5.27 -27.19
CA THR A 186 2.56 -5.87 -28.36
C THR A 186 3.90 -5.23 -28.69
N ARG A 187 4.75 -5.98 -29.41
CA ARG A 187 6.02 -5.46 -29.93
C ARG A 187 5.81 -4.26 -30.87
N GLU A 188 4.73 -4.28 -31.65
CA GLU A 188 4.39 -3.23 -32.61
C GLU A 188 4.01 -1.93 -31.90
N GLU A 189 3.16 -2.01 -30.87
CA GLU A 189 2.82 -0.86 -30.02
C GLU A 189 4.06 -0.28 -29.33
N CYS A 190 4.96 -1.13 -28.84
CA CYS A 190 6.23 -0.69 -28.25
C CYS A 190 7.09 0.08 -29.25
N LEU A 191 7.22 -0.43 -30.49
CA LEU A 191 7.95 0.27 -31.55
C LEU A 191 7.32 1.62 -31.91
N GLN A 192 5.99 1.69 -31.94
CA GLN A 192 5.27 2.95 -32.18
C GLN A 192 5.55 3.97 -31.08
N GLU A 193 5.45 3.58 -29.81
CA GLU A 193 5.76 4.44 -28.66
C GLU A 193 7.22 4.91 -28.66
N LEU A 194 8.18 4.04 -28.96
CA LEU A 194 9.59 4.42 -29.08
C LEU A 194 9.83 5.41 -30.22
N ASN A 195 9.10 5.29 -31.33
CA ASN A 195 9.19 6.24 -32.44
C ASN A 195 8.58 7.60 -32.08
N ILE A 196 7.47 7.62 -31.32
CA ILE A 196 6.89 8.85 -30.78
C ILE A 196 7.88 9.54 -29.84
N PHE A 197 8.52 8.78 -28.95
CA PHE A 197 9.54 9.29 -28.04
C PHE A 197 10.74 9.91 -28.78
N LYS A 198 11.28 9.22 -29.79
CA LYS A 198 12.40 9.74 -30.61
C LYS A 198 12.06 11.10 -31.24
N ARG A 199 10.87 11.22 -31.84
CA ARG A 199 10.40 12.47 -32.47
C ARG A 199 10.22 13.63 -31.50
N LYS A 200 10.16 13.37 -30.19
CA LYS A 200 10.00 14.38 -29.14
C LYS A 200 11.33 14.88 -28.57
N ILE A 201 12.40 14.11 -28.77
CA ILE A 201 13.76 14.46 -28.29
C ILE A 201 14.55 15.20 -29.37
N ASP A 202 14.25 14.94 -30.64
CA ASP A 202 14.73 15.72 -31.80
C ASP A 202 14.05 17.10 -31.87
#